data_AF-A0A0R1P233-F1
#
_entry.id   AF-A0A0R1P233-F1
#
_cell.length_a   1.000
_cell.length_b   1.000
_cell.length_c   1.000
_cell.angle_alpha   90.00
_cell.angle_beta   90.00
_cell.angle_gamma   90.00
#
_symmetry.space_group_name_H-M   'P 1'
#
loop_
_entity.id
_entity.type
_entity.pdbx_description
1 polymer ?
#
loop_
_entity_poly.entity_id
_entity_poly.type
_entity_poly.pdbx_seq_one_letter_code
_entity_poly.pdbx_strand_id
1 'polypeptide(L)'
;MEQLIFYPRVIKVDDTDRTINVIALVNDERLEFTDNMTYTLKLGNQSGYIKDIALTEPSFSSQELKGLPSDMYTAELWVTNGDKTRIYPNKDKGYLGLQANVTAMVGEVLPTLTVSEIKAEIESKLKNAGSGGTAEKGNDGKSAYQIWLDAGNKGTQQDFLNSLKGTQGEKGDPGSNGNDGKSAYQTWLDAGNSGTEQDFINSLKAPSVAPTKRAATSLFVDMNDSKNIIGRFDNGCWVEMRTMASWVPLYATGSAGYGSVTSQSFVHDQCWCNVLSYINGFLTVSAMQKATPAQFELWKSCVVHEPYADVDQYDWSACRITSTGSDVGEVDFAKMMFAVGLFTESTILSLGATKKS
;
A
#
# COMPACT_ATOMS: atom_id res chain seq x y z
N MET A 1 30.05 -6.90 -3.14
CA MET A 1 28.80 -7.62 -2.81
C MET A 1 28.29 -8.26 -4.09
N GLU A 2 27.82 -9.50 -4.04
CA GLU A 2 27.25 -10.18 -5.21
C GLU A 2 25.72 -10.09 -5.16
N GLN A 3 25.08 -9.81 -6.29
CA GLN A 3 23.61 -9.72 -6.39
C GLN A 3 23.12 -10.35 -7.68
N LEU A 4 21.89 -10.89 -7.65
CA LEU A 4 21.20 -11.40 -8.83
C LEU A 4 19.81 -10.74 -8.91
N ILE A 5 19.60 -9.97 -9.97
CA ILE A 5 18.43 -9.11 -10.17
C ILE A 5 17.74 -9.50 -11.48
N PHE A 6 16.40 -9.42 -11.48
CA PHE A 6 15.56 -9.67 -12.65
C PHE A 6 14.82 -8.40 -13.07
N TYR A 7 14.70 -8.16 -14.37
CA TYR A 7 13.89 -7.06 -14.91
C TYR A 7 13.02 -7.52 -16.09
N PRO A 8 11.68 -7.51 -15.96
CA PRO A 8 10.92 -7.14 -14.75
C PRO A 8 11.14 -8.14 -13.60
N ARG A 9 11.08 -7.64 -12.35
CA ARG A 9 11.25 -8.47 -11.14
C ARG A 9 10.04 -9.37 -10.84
N VAL A 10 8.85 -8.95 -11.28
CA VAL A 10 7.59 -9.66 -11.08
C VAL A 10 6.86 -9.73 -12.41
N ILE A 11 6.35 -10.90 -12.78
CA ILE A 11 5.49 -11.10 -13.95
C ILE A 11 4.22 -11.84 -13.57
N LYS A 12 3.24 -11.86 -14.47
CA LYS A 12 2.01 -12.65 -14.27
C LYS A 12 2.24 -14.11 -14.65
N VAL A 13 1.59 -15.02 -13.92
CA VAL A 13 1.49 -16.43 -14.30
C VAL A 13 0.84 -16.51 -15.69
N ASP A 14 1.35 -17.42 -16.52
CA ASP A 14 0.96 -17.65 -17.93
C ASP A 14 1.26 -16.50 -18.91
N ASP A 15 1.97 -15.46 -18.49
CA ASP A 15 2.51 -14.46 -19.42
C ASP A 15 3.77 -15.02 -20.10
N THR A 16 3.62 -15.52 -21.33
CA THR A 16 4.67 -16.26 -22.06
C THR A 16 5.40 -15.44 -23.13
N ASP A 17 5.11 -14.14 -23.25
CA ASP A 17 5.64 -13.28 -24.32
C ASP A 17 6.44 -12.09 -23.76
N ARG A 18 7.19 -12.31 -22.69
CA ARG A 18 8.10 -11.31 -22.11
C ARG A 18 9.54 -11.81 -22.09
N THR A 19 10.45 -10.89 -22.31
CA THR A 19 11.87 -11.09 -22.02
C THR A 19 12.18 -10.65 -20.59
N ILE A 20 12.74 -11.55 -19.78
CA ILE A 20 13.25 -11.25 -18.44
C ILE A 20 14.76 -11.08 -18.52
N ASN A 21 15.25 -9.89 -18.22
CA ASN A 21 16.68 -9.63 -18.12
C ASN A 21 17.24 -10.21 -16.83
N VAL A 22 18.39 -10.86 -16.93
CA VAL A 22 19.15 -11.42 -15.80
C VAL A 22 20.38 -10.54 -15.58
N ILE A 23 20.47 -9.93 -14.41
CA ILE A 23 21.55 -9.00 -14.06
C ILE A 23 22.26 -9.56 -12.84
N ALA A 24 23.43 -10.14 -13.06
CA ALA A 24 24.35 -10.49 -11.99
C ALA A 24 25.34 -9.33 -11.77
N LEU A 25 25.45 -8.85 -10.52
CA LEU A 25 26.39 -7.81 -10.13
C LEU A 25 27.45 -8.39 -9.20
N VAL A 26 28.71 -8.01 -9.41
CA VAL A 26 29.84 -8.33 -8.53
C VAL A 26 30.52 -7.02 -8.17
N ASN A 27 30.39 -6.59 -6.91
CA ASN A 27 30.87 -5.28 -6.45
C ASN A 27 30.30 -4.12 -7.31
N ASP A 28 28.98 -4.19 -7.58
CA ASP A 28 28.22 -3.21 -8.36
C ASP A 28 28.57 -3.15 -9.87
N GLU A 29 29.49 -3.99 -10.34
CA GLU A 29 29.79 -4.17 -11.76
C GLU A 29 29.00 -5.35 -12.35
N ARG A 30 28.46 -5.18 -13.56
CA ARG A 30 27.69 -6.23 -14.23
C ARG A 30 28.62 -7.34 -14.71
N LEU A 31 28.28 -8.58 -14.38
CA LEU A 31 28.93 -9.76 -14.94
C LEU A 31 28.66 -9.84 -16.45
N GLU A 32 29.72 -9.87 -17.24
CA GLU A 32 29.65 -10.03 -18.69
C GLU A 32 29.47 -11.50 -19.09
N PHE A 33 28.64 -11.72 -20.12
CA PHE A 33 28.42 -13.04 -20.69
C PHE A 33 29.41 -13.24 -21.85
N THR A 34 30.14 -14.34 -21.85
CA THR A 34 31.17 -14.66 -22.85
C THR A 34 30.93 -16.02 -23.49
N ASP A 35 31.32 -16.18 -24.75
CA ASP A 35 31.03 -17.39 -25.55
C ASP A 35 31.71 -18.67 -25.06
N ASN A 36 32.76 -18.55 -24.22
CA ASN A 36 33.52 -19.68 -23.68
C ASN A 36 32.97 -20.20 -22.34
N MET A 37 31.92 -19.60 -21.80
CA MET A 37 31.29 -20.02 -20.55
C MET A 37 29.86 -20.46 -20.81
N THR A 38 29.36 -21.29 -19.91
CA THR A 38 27.94 -21.69 -19.91
C THR A 38 27.25 -21.05 -18.71
N TYR A 39 26.03 -20.55 -18.95
CA TYR A 39 25.25 -19.82 -17.97
C TYR A 39 23.92 -20.55 -17.77
N THR A 40 23.68 -21.03 -16.57
CA THR A 40 22.43 -21.73 -16.21
C THR A 40 21.78 -21.02 -15.03
N LEU A 41 20.57 -20.54 -15.23
CA LEU A 41 19.74 -20.02 -14.17
C LEU A 41 19.02 -21.18 -13.48
N LYS A 42 19.27 -21.37 -12.18
CA LYS A 42 18.57 -22.36 -11.36
C LYS A 42 17.47 -21.66 -10.57
N LEU A 43 16.25 -22.15 -10.70
CA LEU A 43 15.09 -21.68 -9.94
C LEU A 43 14.73 -22.67 -8.84
N GLY A 44 14.38 -22.13 -7.68
CA GLY A 44 13.90 -22.88 -6.54
C GLY A 44 12.77 -22.14 -5.82
N ASN A 45 12.05 -22.83 -4.95
CA ASN A 45 11.09 -22.25 -4.01
C ASN A 45 11.38 -22.75 -2.58
N GLN A 46 10.45 -22.57 -1.65
CA GLN A 46 10.62 -23.05 -0.26
C GLN A 46 10.80 -24.57 -0.15
N SER A 47 10.32 -25.33 -1.13
CA SER A 47 10.45 -26.79 -1.19
C SER A 47 11.77 -27.26 -1.83
N GLY A 48 12.57 -26.33 -2.37
CA GLY A 48 13.87 -26.61 -2.96
C GLY A 48 13.93 -26.31 -4.47
N TYR A 49 14.84 -27.01 -5.15
CA TYR A 49 15.11 -26.83 -6.58
C TYR A 49 13.89 -27.20 -7.44
N ILE A 50 13.62 -26.39 -8.48
CA ILE A 50 12.48 -26.54 -9.39
C ILE A 50 12.94 -26.83 -10.81
N LYS A 51 13.79 -25.97 -11.39
CA LYS A 51 14.14 -26.07 -12.82
C LYS A 51 15.43 -25.32 -13.16
N ASP A 52 16.05 -25.76 -14.24
CA ASP A 52 17.16 -25.10 -14.93
C ASP A 52 16.68 -24.36 -16.18
N ILE A 53 17.21 -23.16 -16.41
CA ILE A 53 17.03 -22.38 -17.63
C ILE A 53 18.43 -22.06 -18.19
N ALA A 54 18.74 -22.60 -19.36
CA ALA A 54 19.99 -22.27 -20.04
C ALA A 54 19.90 -20.85 -20.63
N LEU A 55 20.94 -20.04 -20.41
CA LEU A 55 21.02 -18.67 -20.89
C LEU A 55 22.07 -18.56 -21.99
N THR A 56 21.65 -18.18 -23.19
CA THR A 56 22.54 -17.84 -24.31
C THR A 56 22.90 -16.35 -24.33
N GLU A 57 22.11 -15.53 -23.65
CA GLU A 57 22.28 -14.10 -23.47
C GLU A 57 21.86 -13.75 -22.03
N PRO A 58 22.12 -12.54 -21.50
CA PRO A 58 21.73 -12.18 -20.13
C PRO A 58 20.23 -11.90 -20.00
N SER A 59 19.40 -12.74 -20.61
CA SER A 59 17.94 -12.72 -20.54
C SER A 59 17.35 -14.07 -20.93
N PHE A 60 16.08 -14.30 -20.63
CA PHE A 60 15.32 -15.47 -21.09
C PHE A 60 13.85 -15.12 -21.33
N SER A 61 13.16 -15.96 -22.11
CA SER A 61 11.73 -15.81 -22.38
C SER A 61 10.89 -16.31 -21.21
N SER A 62 9.82 -15.59 -20.87
CA SER A 62 8.85 -15.97 -19.85
C SER A 62 8.09 -17.27 -20.20
N GLN A 63 8.14 -17.73 -21.46
CA GLN A 63 7.70 -19.06 -21.87
C GLN A 63 8.36 -20.18 -21.05
N GLU A 64 9.60 -20.00 -20.57
CA GLU A 64 10.30 -20.99 -19.73
C GLU A 64 9.65 -21.21 -18.36
N LEU A 65 8.81 -20.27 -17.92
CA LEU A 65 8.11 -20.24 -16.65
C LEU A 65 6.68 -20.78 -16.75
N LYS A 66 6.25 -21.20 -17.95
CA LYS A 66 4.91 -21.70 -18.20
C LYS A 66 4.60 -22.90 -17.30
N GLY A 67 3.44 -22.87 -16.65
CA GLY A 67 2.97 -23.93 -15.75
C GLY A 67 3.54 -23.87 -14.33
N LEU A 68 4.44 -22.92 -14.02
CA LEU A 68 4.84 -22.66 -12.65
C LEU A 68 3.72 -21.89 -11.91
N PRO A 69 3.37 -22.28 -10.67
CA PRO A 69 2.36 -21.57 -9.88
C PRO A 69 2.80 -20.15 -9.51
N SER A 70 1.85 -19.35 -9.03
CA SER A 70 2.18 -18.05 -8.42
C SER A 70 2.98 -18.27 -7.13
N ASP A 71 4.20 -17.74 -7.07
CA ASP A 71 5.08 -17.79 -5.89
C ASP A 71 6.23 -16.78 -6.03
N MET A 72 7.02 -16.62 -4.98
CA MET A 72 8.33 -15.96 -5.00
C MET A 72 9.43 -17.01 -5.19
N TYR A 73 10.00 -17.07 -6.38
CA TYR A 73 11.07 -18.02 -6.69
C TYR A 73 12.42 -17.45 -6.31
N THR A 74 13.20 -18.26 -5.58
CA THR A 74 14.63 -18.02 -5.38
C THR A 74 15.40 -18.42 -6.62
N ALA A 75 16.50 -17.74 -6.90
CA ALA A 75 17.31 -18.01 -8.07
C ALA A 75 18.81 -17.93 -7.79
N GLU A 76 19.57 -18.71 -8.53
CA GLU A 76 21.02 -18.65 -8.61
C GLU A 76 21.48 -18.73 -10.06
N LEU A 77 22.50 -17.96 -10.40
CA LEU A 77 23.17 -18.06 -11.69
C LEU A 77 24.42 -18.91 -11.55
N TRP A 78 24.41 -20.07 -12.20
CA TRP A 78 25.55 -20.98 -12.28
C TRP A 78 26.33 -20.70 -13.55
N VAL A 79 27.60 -20.35 -13.38
CA VAL A 79 28.53 -20.01 -14.47
C VAL A 79 29.63 -21.04 -14.50
N THR A 80 29.71 -21.81 -15.57
CA THR A 80 30.65 -22.92 -15.71
C THR A 80 31.66 -22.64 -16.84
N ASN A 81 32.94 -22.79 -16.52
CA ASN A 81 34.09 -22.65 -17.42
C ASN A 81 34.91 -23.95 -17.34
N GLY A 82 34.72 -24.84 -18.33
CA GLY A 82 35.23 -26.21 -18.26
C GLY A 82 34.69 -26.95 -17.02
N ASP A 83 35.58 -27.49 -16.19
CA ASP A 83 35.20 -28.21 -14.96
C ASP A 83 34.94 -27.30 -13.75
N LYS A 84 35.11 -25.98 -13.89
CA LYS A 84 34.97 -25.02 -12.79
C LYS A 84 33.60 -24.34 -12.84
N THR A 85 32.89 -24.34 -11.72
CA THR A 85 31.59 -23.67 -11.58
C THR A 85 31.66 -22.58 -10.50
N ARG A 86 31.11 -21.41 -10.81
CA ARG A 86 30.87 -20.33 -9.85
C ARG A 86 29.37 -20.03 -9.80
N ILE A 87 28.86 -19.79 -8.60
CA ILE A 87 27.43 -19.61 -8.34
C ILE A 87 27.22 -18.21 -7.77
N TYR A 88 26.29 -17.46 -8.36
CA TYR A 88 25.94 -16.10 -7.94
C TYR A 88 24.48 -16.01 -7.48
N PRO A 89 24.19 -15.33 -6.36
CA PRO A 89 25.16 -14.79 -5.38
C PRO A 89 25.75 -15.89 -4.50
N ASN A 90 26.95 -15.69 -3.94
CA ASN A 90 27.62 -16.67 -3.08
C ASN A 90 27.04 -16.82 -1.66
N LYS A 91 26.21 -15.87 -1.19
CA LYS A 91 25.65 -15.82 0.17
C LYS A 91 24.13 -15.77 0.17
N ASP A 92 23.57 -14.86 -0.62
CA ASP A 92 22.13 -14.65 -0.73
C ASP A 92 21.56 -15.32 -1.99
N LYS A 93 20.28 -15.09 -2.31
CA LYS A 93 19.62 -15.57 -3.53
C LYS A 93 19.09 -14.40 -4.34
N GLY A 94 18.95 -14.58 -5.66
CA GLY A 94 18.09 -13.73 -6.48
C GLY A 94 16.62 -14.07 -6.24
N TYR A 95 15.71 -13.15 -6.57
CA TYR A 95 14.27 -13.35 -6.38
C TYR A 95 13.47 -12.91 -7.61
N LEU A 96 12.68 -13.84 -8.17
CA LEU A 96 11.77 -13.63 -9.29
C LEU A 96 10.34 -13.95 -8.84
N GLY A 97 9.44 -12.97 -8.95
CA GLY A 97 8.05 -13.14 -8.57
C GLY A 97 7.17 -13.60 -9.74
N LEU A 98 6.40 -14.67 -9.54
CA LEU A 98 5.25 -15.00 -10.37
C LEU A 98 3.96 -14.65 -9.61
N GLN A 99 3.20 -13.71 -10.15
CA GLN A 99 1.95 -13.26 -9.55
C GLN A 99 0.74 -13.84 -10.27
N ALA A 100 -0.23 -14.33 -9.51
CA ALA A 100 -1.53 -14.75 -10.03
C ALA A 100 -2.12 -13.72 -11.00
N ASN A 101 -2.62 -14.21 -12.13
CA ASN A 101 -3.42 -13.44 -13.07
C ASN A 101 -4.88 -13.36 -12.59
N VAL A 102 -5.70 -12.54 -13.26
CA VAL A 102 -7.10 -12.35 -12.88
C VAL A 102 -7.93 -13.62 -13.02
N THR A 103 -7.52 -14.57 -13.87
CA THR A 103 -8.22 -15.86 -14.01
C THR A 103 -8.02 -16.80 -12.82
N ALA A 104 -7.00 -16.55 -11.98
CA ALA A 104 -6.81 -17.25 -10.71
C ALA A 104 -7.54 -16.57 -9.54
N MET A 105 -8.11 -15.37 -9.74
CA MET A 105 -8.99 -14.75 -8.75
C MET A 105 -10.37 -15.40 -8.86
N VAL A 106 -10.66 -16.35 -7.98
CA VAL A 106 -12.03 -16.87 -7.80
C VAL A 106 -12.84 -15.77 -7.14
N GLY A 107 -13.42 -14.89 -7.95
CA GLY A 107 -14.65 -14.22 -7.54
C GLY A 107 -15.72 -15.30 -7.40
N GLU A 108 -16.51 -15.27 -6.33
CA GLU A 108 -17.74 -16.05 -6.27
C GLU A 108 -18.71 -15.52 -7.33
N VAL A 109 -18.48 -15.87 -8.60
CA VAL A 109 -19.56 -15.94 -9.56
C VAL A 109 -20.18 -17.31 -9.31
N LEU A 110 -21.40 -17.32 -8.77
CA LEU A 110 -22.24 -18.52 -8.71
C LEU A 110 -22.08 -19.26 -10.04
N PRO A 111 -21.75 -20.57 -10.06
CA PRO A 111 -21.55 -21.30 -11.30
C PRO A 111 -22.82 -21.15 -12.12
N THR A 112 -22.73 -20.39 -13.20
CA THR A 112 -23.86 -20.20 -14.10
C THR A 112 -23.88 -21.45 -14.95
N LEU A 113 -24.54 -22.49 -14.46
CA LEU A 113 -24.89 -23.65 -15.28
C LEU A 113 -25.70 -23.12 -16.47
N THR A 114 -25.08 -23.10 -17.64
CA THR A 114 -25.79 -22.70 -18.84
C THR A 114 -26.86 -23.75 -19.14
N VAL A 115 -27.98 -23.32 -19.71
CA VAL A 115 -29.05 -24.23 -20.15
C VAL A 115 -28.49 -25.35 -21.05
N SER A 116 -27.44 -25.04 -21.82
CA SER A 116 -26.70 -25.97 -22.66
C SER A 116 -26.02 -27.10 -21.87
N GLU A 117 -25.37 -26.78 -20.74
CA GLU A 117 -24.70 -27.77 -19.89
C GLU A 117 -25.71 -28.66 -19.14
N ILE A 118 -26.80 -28.08 -18.64
CA ILE A 118 -27.91 -28.85 -18.04
C ILE A 118 -28.53 -29.79 -19.08
N LYS A 119 -28.74 -29.31 -20.31
CA LYS A 119 -29.29 -30.10 -21.40
C LYS A 119 -28.35 -31.25 -21.79
N ALA A 120 -27.05 -31.00 -21.88
CA ALA A 120 -26.05 -32.03 -22.18
C ALA A 120 -26.00 -33.11 -21.09
N GLU A 121 -26.08 -32.74 -19.82
CA GLU A 121 -26.09 -33.69 -18.69
C GLU A 121 -27.39 -34.50 -18.64
N ILE A 122 -28.54 -33.90 -18.94
CA ILE A 122 -29.84 -34.60 -19.06
C ILE A 122 -29.80 -35.57 -20.22
N GLU A 123 -29.30 -35.18 -21.39
CA GLU A 123 -29.17 -36.03 -22.57
C GLU A 123 -28.19 -37.19 -22.33
N SER A 124 -27.08 -36.94 -21.62
CA SER A 124 -26.12 -37.96 -21.17
C SER A 124 -26.75 -38.97 -20.22
N LYS A 125 -27.52 -38.52 -19.22
CA LYS A 125 -28.21 -39.39 -18.26
C LYS A 125 -29.37 -40.16 -18.88
N LEU A 126 -30.06 -39.58 -19.86
CA LEU A 126 -31.12 -40.26 -20.63
C LEU A 126 -30.56 -41.41 -21.49
N LYS A 127 -29.34 -41.28 -22.02
CA LYS A 127 -28.68 -42.39 -22.75
C LYS A 127 -28.32 -43.57 -21.85
N ASN A 128 -28.08 -43.34 -20.56
CA ASN A 128 -27.71 -44.39 -19.61
C ASN A 128 -28.90 -45.07 -18.91
N ALA A 129 -30.12 -44.55 -19.07
CA ALA A 129 -31.34 -45.16 -18.51
C ALA A 129 -31.88 -46.35 -19.35
N GLY A 130 -31.24 -46.69 -20.48
CA GLY A 130 -31.72 -47.69 -21.43
C GLY A 130 -30.96 -49.02 -21.48
N SER A 131 -30.06 -49.31 -20.54
CA SER A 131 -29.29 -50.57 -20.57
C SER A 131 -29.63 -51.47 -19.39
N GLY A 132 -30.69 -52.25 -19.55
CA GLY A 132 -31.10 -53.27 -18.60
C GLY A 132 -31.64 -54.50 -19.32
N GLY A 133 -30.76 -55.48 -19.55
CA GLY A 133 -31.12 -56.91 -19.61
C GLY A 133 -31.58 -57.46 -20.95
N THR A 134 -30.83 -58.43 -21.45
CA THR A 134 -31.29 -59.45 -22.39
C THR A 134 -32.47 -60.21 -21.78
N ALA A 135 -33.66 -60.01 -22.33
CA ALA A 135 -34.82 -60.88 -22.16
C ALA A 135 -35.28 -61.35 -23.55
N GLU A 136 -35.61 -62.62 -23.65
CA GLU A 136 -36.05 -63.30 -24.87
C GLU A 136 -37.22 -62.55 -25.53
N LYS A 137 -37.19 -62.52 -26.88
CA LYS A 137 -38.18 -61.81 -27.70
C LYS A 137 -39.56 -62.44 -27.53
N GLY A 138 -40.37 -61.87 -26.63
CA GLY A 138 -41.83 -61.99 -26.70
C GLY A 138 -42.32 -61.30 -27.97
N ASN A 139 -43.36 -61.85 -28.62
CA ASN A 139 -43.97 -61.26 -29.80
C ASN A 139 -44.27 -59.78 -29.57
N ASP A 140 -43.93 -58.93 -30.55
CA ASP A 140 -44.06 -57.48 -30.44
C ASP A 140 -45.50 -57.11 -30.03
N GLY A 141 -45.64 -56.42 -28.89
CA GLY A 141 -46.91 -55.87 -28.42
C GLY A 141 -47.40 -54.76 -29.35
N LYS A 142 -48.71 -54.47 -29.30
CA LYS A 142 -49.31 -53.38 -30.07
C LYS A 142 -48.57 -52.06 -29.81
N SER A 143 -48.27 -51.31 -30.87
CA SER A 143 -47.65 -49.98 -30.74
C SER A 143 -48.60 -49.01 -30.02
N ALA A 144 -48.06 -47.97 -29.38
CA ALA A 144 -48.86 -46.95 -28.72
C ALA A 144 -49.89 -46.29 -29.66
N TYR A 145 -49.53 -46.14 -30.95
CA TYR A 145 -50.45 -45.70 -31.99
C TYR A 145 -51.58 -46.71 -32.24
N GLN A 146 -51.27 -48.00 -32.26
CA GLN A 146 -52.29 -49.04 -32.42
C GLN A 146 -53.23 -49.10 -31.21
N ILE A 147 -52.72 -48.91 -29.99
CA ILE A 147 -53.55 -48.81 -28.78
C ILE A 147 -54.45 -47.56 -28.84
N TRP A 148 -53.93 -46.44 -29.34
CA TRP A 148 -54.70 -45.21 -29.55
C TRP A 148 -55.83 -45.39 -30.58
N LEU A 149 -55.57 -46.11 -31.68
CA LEU A 149 -56.61 -46.49 -32.65
C LEU A 149 -57.64 -47.45 -32.05
N ASP A 150 -57.20 -48.46 -31.32
CA ASP A 150 -58.06 -49.47 -30.68
C ASP A 150 -58.99 -48.84 -29.62
N ALA A 151 -58.59 -47.71 -29.03
CA ALA A 151 -59.41 -46.90 -28.13
C ALA A 151 -60.51 -46.08 -28.86
N GLY A 152 -60.70 -46.30 -30.17
CA GLY A 152 -61.75 -45.67 -30.98
C GLY A 152 -61.34 -44.37 -31.67
N ASN A 153 -60.08 -43.94 -31.53
CA ASN A 153 -59.57 -42.77 -32.23
C ASN A 153 -59.29 -43.10 -33.70
N LYS A 154 -59.41 -42.09 -34.57
CA LYS A 154 -59.11 -42.20 -36.00
C LYS A 154 -58.17 -41.08 -36.40
N GLY A 155 -57.21 -41.37 -37.26
CA GLY A 155 -56.26 -40.39 -37.75
C GLY A 155 -55.00 -41.07 -38.27
N THR A 156 -54.03 -40.26 -38.66
CA THR A 156 -52.67 -40.65 -39.03
C THR A 156 -51.77 -40.71 -37.79
N GLN A 157 -50.56 -41.25 -37.92
CA GLN A 157 -49.56 -41.17 -36.85
C GLN A 157 -49.25 -39.73 -36.45
N GLN A 158 -49.36 -38.78 -37.37
CA GLN A 158 -49.18 -37.36 -37.06
C GLN A 158 -50.30 -36.82 -36.17
N ASP A 159 -51.54 -37.27 -36.38
CA ASP A 159 -52.68 -36.88 -35.55
C ASP A 159 -52.55 -37.44 -34.13
N PHE A 160 -52.03 -38.67 -34.00
CA PHE A 160 -51.65 -39.24 -32.72
C PHE A 160 -50.58 -38.41 -32.02
N LEU A 161 -49.50 -38.06 -32.71
CA LEU A 161 -48.44 -37.21 -32.14
C LEU A 161 -48.96 -35.84 -31.72
N ASN A 162 -49.90 -35.27 -32.48
CA ASN A 162 -50.54 -34.01 -32.12
C ASN A 162 -51.47 -34.17 -30.90
N SER A 163 -52.14 -35.31 -30.74
CA SER A 163 -53.00 -35.60 -29.57
C SER A 163 -52.22 -35.71 -28.25
N LEU A 164 -50.94 -36.07 -28.32
CA LEU A 164 -50.04 -36.13 -27.17
C LEU A 164 -49.48 -34.77 -26.76
N LYS A 165 -49.67 -33.75 -27.60
CA LYS A 165 -49.11 -32.41 -27.40
C LYS A 165 -50.09 -31.59 -26.55
N GLY A 166 -49.92 -31.63 -25.24
CA GLY A 166 -50.60 -30.68 -24.34
C GLY A 166 -50.24 -29.24 -24.71
N THR A 167 -51.18 -28.31 -24.55
CA THR A 167 -50.92 -26.88 -24.73
C THR A 167 -49.79 -26.45 -23.79
N GLN A 168 -48.82 -25.71 -24.32
CA GLN A 168 -47.77 -25.10 -23.51
C GLN A 168 -48.43 -24.24 -22.43
N GLY A 169 -48.16 -24.54 -21.15
CA GLY A 169 -48.61 -23.71 -20.04
C GLY A 169 -48.08 -22.29 -20.20
N GLU A 170 -48.88 -21.30 -19.79
CA GLU A 170 -48.43 -19.91 -19.81
C GLU A 170 -47.13 -19.77 -19.03
N LYS A 171 -46.22 -18.94 -19.56
CA LYS A 171 -44.95 -18.66 -18.90
C LYS A 171 -45.27 -18.01 -17.55
N GLY A 172 -44.87 -18.64 -16.46
CA GLY A 172 -44.99 -18.04 -15.13
C GLY A 172 -44.29 -16.68 -15.10
N ASP A 173 -44.90 -15.70 -14.45
CA ASP A 173 -44.33 -14.37 -14.32
C ASP A 173 -42.94 -14.44 -13.66
N PRO A 174 -42.00 -13.58 -14.06
CA PRO A 174 -40.73 -13.46 -13.35
C PRO A 174 -40.97 -13.28 -11.85
N GLY A 175 -40.23 -14.03 -11.03
CA GLY A 175 -40.23 -13.81 -9.60
C GLY A 175 -39.88 -12.35 -9.28
N SER A 176 -40.57 -11.76 -8.31
CA SER A 176 -40.27 -10.41 -7.86
C SER A 176 -38.81 -10.32 -7.40
N ASN A 177 -38.12 -9.24 -7.73
CA ASN A 177 -36.80 -8.98 -7.15
C ASN A 177 -36.90 -9.05 -5.61
N GLY A 178 -35.90 -9.67 -4.97
CA GLY A 178 -35.79 -9.60 -3.52
C GLY A 178 -35.70 -8.15 -3.06
N ASN A 179 -36.30 -7.82 -1.92
CA ASN A 179 -36.22 -6.47 -1.37
C ASN A 179 -34.75 -6.13 -1.04
N ASP A 180 -34.33 -4.91 -1.36
CA ASP A 180 -33.03 -4.41 -0.95
C ASP A 180 -32.88 -4.46 0.58
N GLY A 181 -31.67 -4.75 1.04
CA GLY A 181 -31.31 -4.69 2.45
C GLY A 181 -31.40 -3.26 3.00
N LYS A 182 -31.49 -3.12 4.32
CA LYS A 182 -31.47 -1.81 4.99
C LYS A 182 -30.14 -1.08 4.69
N SER A 183 -30.21 0.23 4.45
CA SER A 183 -29.01 1.06 4.35
C SER A 183 -28.30 1.15 5.71
N ALA A 184 -27.01 1.52 5.69
CA ALA A 184 -26.27 1.80 6.92
C ALA A 184 -26.93 2.90 7.76
N TYR A 185 -27.49 3.92 7.10
CA TYR A 185 -28.27 4.98 7.74
C TYR A 185 -29.55 4.44 8.40
N GLN A 186 -30.30 3.56 7.72
CA GLN A 186 -31.48 2.93 8.29
C GLN A 186 -31.12 2.05 9.50
N THR A 187 -30.00 1.34 9.43
CA THR A 187 -29.47 0.55 10.57
C THR A 187 -29.08 1.45 11.75
N TRP A 188 -28.53 2.64 11.47
CA TRP A 188 -28.19 3.64 12.48
C TRP A 188 -29.44 4.21 13.17
N LEU A 189 -30.51 4.48 12.42
CA LEU A 189 -31.81 4.88 12.99
C LEU A 189 -32.43 3.76 13.83
N ASP A 190 -32.40 2.52 13.34
CA ASP A 190 -32.93 1.35 14.06
C ASP A 190 -32.20 1.09 15.38
N ALA A 191 -30.94 1.50 15.49
CA ALA A 191 -30.15 1.46 16.72
C ALA A 191 -30.56 2.54 17.75
N GLY A 192 -31.62 3.31 17.50
CA GLY A 192 -32.16 4.33 18.39
C GLY A 192 -31.58 5.73 18.20
N ASN A 193 -30.80 5.94 17.13
CA ASN A 193 -30.32 7.27 16.78
C ASN A 193 -31.38 8.04 15.99
N SER A 194 -31.28 9.36 15.99
CA SER A 194 -32.18 10.25 15.24
C SER A 194 -31.37 11.38 14.61
N GLY A 195 -31.74 11.79 13.40
CA GLY A 195 -31.08 12.88 12.70
C GLY A 195 -31.30 12.79 11.20
N THR A 196 -30.53 13.56 10.46
CA THR A 196 -30.41 13.52 9.00
C THR A 196 -29.27 12.57 8.58
N GLU A 197 -29.15 12.26 7.28
CA GLU A 197 -27.97 11.55 6.75
C GLU A 197 -26.66 12.29 7.08
N GLN A 198 -26.69 13.63 7.14
CA GLN A 198 -25.53 14.42 7.53
C GLN A 198 -25.15 14.20 9.00
N ASP A 199 -26.12 14.01 9.89
CA ASP A 199 -25.89 13.68 11.29
C ASP A 199 -25.29 12.28 11.43
N PHE A 200 -25.75 11.32 10.62
CA PHE A 200 -25.14 10.01 10.51
C PHE A 200 -23.68 10.09 10.04
N ILE A 201 -23.39 10.82 8.97
CA ILE A 201 -22.01 11.03 8.49
C ILE A 201 -21.15 11.70 9.57
N ASN A 202 -21.70 12.63 10.34
CA ASN A 202 -20.98 13.25 11.46
C ASN A 202 -20.73 12.27 12.61
N SER A 203 -21.64 11.33 12.86
CA SER A 203 -21.48 10.29 13.88
C SER A 203 -20.38 9.27 13.54
N LEU A 204 -20.08 9.07 12.25
CA LEU A 204 -18.99 8.20 11.79
C LEU A 204 -17.61 8.84 11.94
N LYS A 205 -17.54 10.16 12.11
CA LYS A 205 -16.27 10.82 12.42
C LYS A 205 -15.89 10.39 13.83
N ALA A 206 -14.66 9.92 14.00
CA ALA A 206 -14.10 9.77 15.34
C ALA A 206 -14.38 11.09 16.10
N PRO A 207 -14.86 11.04 17.35
CA PRO A 207 -15.03 12.25 18.13
C PRO A 207 -13.69 12.98 18.04
N SER A 208 -13.72 14.18 17.48
CA SER A 208 -12.59 15.09 17.54
C SER A 208 -12.44 15.52 19.00
N VAL A 209 -12.05 14.59 19.86
CA VAL A 209 -11.01 14.91 20.81
C VAL A 209 -9.84 15.25 19.92
N ALA A 210 -9.68 16.55 19.66
CA ALA A 210 -8.37 17.07 19.29
C ALA A 210 -7.41 16.31 20.20
N PRO A 211 -6.46 15.51 19.65
CA PRO A 211 -5.56 14.76 20.50
C PRO A 211 -5.04 15.79 21.51
N THR A 212 -5.17 15.52 22.81
CA THR A 212 -4.60 16.40 23.83
C THR A 212 -3.16 16.60 23.41
N LYS A 213 -2.87 17.76 22.80
CA LYS A 213 -1.58 17.99 22.17
C LYS A 213 -0.58 17.84 23.30
N ARG A 214 0.49 17.08 23.06
CA ARG A 214 1.59 16.98 24.01
C ARG A 214 2.65 18.01 23.66
N ALA A 215 3.52 18.31 24.62
CA ALA A 215 4.77 19.00 24.31
C ALA A 215 5.51 18.25 23.19
N ALA A 216 6.11 18.98 22.24
CA ALA A 216 6.87 18.36 21.18
C ALA A 216 8.07 17.59 21.74
N THR A 217 8.33 16.41 21.17
CA THR A 217 9.50 15.57 21.53
C THR A 217 10.39 15.26 20.34
N SER A 218 9.93 15.55 19.12
CA SER A 218 10.77 15.48 17.93
C SER A 218 10.33 16.47 16.87
N LEU A 219 11.22 16.70 15.92
CA LEU A 219 11.08 17.61 14.80
C LEU A 219 11.66 16.90 13.58
N PHE A 220 10.96 16.99 12.44
CA PHE A 220 11.56 16.78 11.13
C PHE A 220 11.49 18.08 10.34
N VAL A 221 12.48 18.31 9.47
CA VAL A 221 12.47 19.49 8.62
C VAL A 221 12.08 19.09 7.20
N ASP A 222 10.97 19.66 6.76
CA ASP A 222 10.37 19.46 5.44
C ASP A 222 11.02 20.44 4.45
N MET A 223 11.69 19.87 3.45
CA MET A 223 12.38 20.60 2.38
C MET A 223 11.64 20.50 1.04
N ASN A 224 10.41 19.98 1.03
CA ASN A 224 9.64 19.83 -0.22
C ASN A 224 9.11 21.17 -0.76
N ASP A 225 8.97 22.19 0.10
CA ASP A 225 8.66 23.55 -0.35
C ASP A 225 9.95 24.26 -0.77
N SER A 226 10.07 24.58 -2.06
CA SER A 226 11.24 25.25 -2.62
C SER A 226 11.38 26.71 -2.17
N LYS A 227 10.40 27.27 -1.45
CA LYS A 227 10.39 28.66 -0.99
C LYS A 227 10.65 28.79 0.52
N ASN A 228 10.25 27.82 1.32
CA ASN A 228 10.29 27.89 2.77
C ASN A 228 10.83 26.60 3.38
N ILE A 229 11.70 26.71 4.39
CA ILE A 229 12.07 25.56 5.22
C ILE A 229 11.03 25.43 6.34
N ILE A 230 10.38 24.29 6.42
CA ILE A 230 9.30 24.06 7.39
C ILE A 230 9.76 23.06 8.46
N GLY A 231 9.71 23.46 9.72
CA GLY A 231 9.89 22.55 10.85
C GLY A 231 8.57 21.92 11.26
N ARG A 232 8.48 20.60 11.23
CA ARG A 232 7.27 19.82 11.56
C ARG A 232 7.48 19.02 12.84
N PHE A 233 6.64 19.26 13.84
CA PHE A 233 6.75 18.63 15.15
C PHE A 233 5.80 17.45 15.28
N ASP A 234 6.17 16.48 16.11
CA ASP A 234 5.41 15.25 16.36
C ASP A 234 4.08 15.48 17.12
N ASN A 235 3.85 16.69 17.62
CA ASN A 235 2.59 17.10 18.23
C ASN A 235 1.63 17.82 17.26
N GLY A 236 1.95 17.87 15.98
CA GLY A 236 1.14 18.50 14.93
C GLY A 236 1.39 20.00 14.75
N CYS A 237 2.22 20.63 15.59
CA CYS A 237 2.69 21.99 15.32
C CYS A 237 3.58 22.00 14.08
N TRP A 238 3.57 23.08 13.33
CA TRP A 238 4.56 23.31 12.28
C TRP A 238 4.95 24.78 12.20
N VAL A 239 6.18 25.03 11.78
CA VAL A 239 6.78 26.36 11.82
C VAL A 239 7.42 26.66 10.47
N GLU A 240 6.94 27.73 9.84
CA GLU A 240 7.44 28.23 8.56
C GLU A 240 8.54 29.28 8.79
N MET A 241 9.69 29.14 8.15
CA MET A 241 10.74 30.16 8.12
C MET A 241 10.68 30.95 6.81
N ARG A 242 10.41 32.27 6.87
CA ARG A 242 10.32 33.11 5.66
C ARG A 242 11.64 33.84 5.38
N THR A 243 11.90 34.17 4.11
CA THR A 243 12.94 35.08 3.57
C THR A 243 14.41 34.60 3.47
N MET A 244 15.23 34.63 4.54
CA MET A 244 16.70 34.46 4.45
C MET A 244 17.22 33.13 5.02
N ALA A 245 16.42 32.47 5.87
CA ALA A 245 16.77 31.19 6.48
C ALA A 245 16.67 29.99 5.51
N SER A 246 16.02 30.17 4.34
CA SER A 246 15.81 29.09 3.36
C SER A 246 17.09 28.59 2.67
N TRP A 247 18.18 29.37 2.75
CA TRP A 247 19.50 29.00 2.22
C TRP A 247 20.44 28.41 3.27
N VAL A 248 20.06 28.42 4.55
CA VAL A 248 20.92 27.94 5.62
C VAL A 248 20.82 26.41 5.65
N PRO A 249 21.92 25.68 5.38
CA PRO A 249 21.87 24.24 5.21
C PRO A 249 21.36 23.57 6.49
N LEU A 250 20.24 22.84 6.37
CA LEU A 250 19.68 21.97 7.39
C LEU A 250 20.72 20.98 7.96
N TYR A 251 21.64 20.56 7.10
CA TYR A 251 22.83 19.78 7.40
C TYR A 251 23.96 20.36 6.55
N ALA A 252 24.91 21.07 7.14
CA ALA A 252 26.06 21.44 6.34
C ALA A 252 26.84 20.19 5.99
N THR A 253 27.08 20.05 4.69
CA THR A 253 27.95 19.09 4.05
C THR A 253 29.36 19.14 4.67
N GLY A 254 29.63 18.29 5.66
CA GLY A 254 30.97 17.80 6.00
C GLY A 254 32.05 18.80 6.46
N SER A 255 31.75 20.08 6.67
CA SER A 255 32.71 21.04 7.24
C SER A 255 32.65 21.01 8.77
N ALA A 256 33.81 20.91 9.42
CA ALA A 256 33.92 20.79 10.87
C ALA A 256 33.19 21.95 11.59
N GLY A 257 32.10 21.62 12.30
CA GLY A 257 31.36 22.55 13.16
C GLY A 257 29.97 22.96 12.67
N TYR A 258 29.53 22.59 11.46
CA TYR A 258 28.20 22.92 10.95
C TYR A 258 27.27 21.70 10.89
N GLY A 259 25.99 21.88 11.25
CA GLY A 259 24.96 20.83 11.21
C GLY A 259 24.92 19.91 12.43
N SER A 260 25.41 20.37 13.59
CA SER A 260 25.44 19.56 14.80
C SER A 260 24.09 19.59 15.52
N VAL A 261 23.46 18.43 15.65
CA VAL A 261 22.28 18.19 16.51
C VAL A 261 22.66 17.85 17.95
N THR A 262 23.94 18.03 18.28
CA THR A 262 24.53 17.79 19.60
C THR A 262 25.28 19.02 20.11
N SER A 263 25.01 20.19 19.53
CA SER A 263 25.68 21.43 19.91
C SER A 263 25.29 21.84 21.33
N GLN A 264 26.29 22.24 22.13
CA GLN A 264 26.09 22.78 23.47
C GLN A 264 26.05 24.32 23.49
N SER A 265 26.10 24.95 22.31
CA SER A 265 26.05 26.40 22.13
C SER A 265 25.02 26.75 21.04
N PHE A 266 24.35 27.89 21.20
CA PHE A 266 23.45 28.40 20.16
C PHE A 266 24.28 28.97 19.01
N VAL A 267 24.00 28.55 17.77
CA VAL A 267 24.76 28.95 16.57
C VAL A 267 23.83 29.61 15.57
N HIS A 268 24.22 30.77 15.04
CA HIS A 268 23.40 31.59 14.13
C HIS A 268 22.91 30.79 12.90
N ASP A 269 23.85 30.19 12.17
CA ASP A 269 23.57 29.49 10.91
C ASP A 269 23.09 28.03 11.10
N GLN A 270 22.49 27.70 12.26
CA GLN A 270 22.08 26.35 12.61
C GLN A 270 20.65 26.31 13.20
N CYS A 271 19.70 27.03 12.59
CA CYS A 271 18.33 27.19 13.13
C CYS A 271 17.72 25.89 13.65
N TRP A 272 17.39 24.94 12.76
CA TRP A 272 16.76 23.69 13.18
C TRP A 272 17.67 22.76 13.97
N CYS A 273 18.98 22.85 13.76
CA CYS A 273 19.98 22.13 14.55
C CYS A 273 20.02 22.61 16.01
N ASN A 274 19.81 23.90 16.28
CA ASN A 274 19.66 24.42 17.65
C ASN A 274 18.41 23.83 18.32
N VAL A 275 17.28 23.78 17.60
CA VAL A 275 16.03 23.19 18.11
C VAL A 275 16.20 21.70 18.39
N LEU A 276 16.80 20.95 17.47
CA LEU A 276 17.10 19.52 17.67
C LEU A 276 18.09 19.31 18.83
N SER A 277 19.14 20.12 18.94
CA SER A 277 20.09 20.06 20.05
C SER A 277 19.40 20.31 21.40
N TYR A 278 18.40 21.20 21.44
CA TYR A 278 17.58 21.43 22.62
C TYR A 278 16.68 20.23 22.95
N ILE A 279 15.95 19.70 21.95
CA ILE A 279 15.12 18.49 22.08
C ILE A 279 15.93 17.32 22.63
N ASN A 280 17.16 17.14 22.12
CA ASN A 280 18.08 16.08 22.51
C ASN A 280 18.79 16.34 23.86
N GLY A 281 18.57 17.50 24.50
CA GLY A 281 19.15 17.86 25.78
C GLY A 281 20.62 18.33 25.75
N PHE A 282 21.20 18.55 24.57
CA PHE A 282 22.57 19.07 24.44
C PHE A 282 22.63 20.60 24.60
N LEU A 283 21.63 21.31 24.09
CA LEU A 283 21.52 22.76 24.22
C LEU A 283 20.60 23.12 25.38
N THR A 284 21.10 23.91 26.32
CA THR A 284 20.34 24.36 27.51
C THR A 284 19.99 25.85 27.41
N VAL A 285 19.00 26.31 28.18
CA VAL A 285 18.67 27.74 28.29
C VAL A 285 19.88 28.56 28.76
N SER A 286 20.64 28.06 29.73
CA SER A 286 21.86 28.73 30.21
C SER A 286 22.97 28.80 29.15
N ALA A 287 23.00 27.86 28.21
CA ALA A 287 23.89 27.95 27.05
C ALA A 287 23.39 28.99 26.03
N MET A 288 22.08 29.03 25.77
CA MET A 288 21.46 30.03 24.89
C MET A 288 21.66 31.47 25.42
N GLN A 289 21.63 31.67 26.74
CA GLN A 289 21.88 32.96 27.40
C GLN A 289 23.28 33.55 27.13
N LYS A 290 24.24 32.73 26.68
CA LYS A 290 25.61 33.16 26.33
C LYS A 290 25.75 33.63 24.88
N ALA A 291 24.71 33.48 24.07
CA ALA A 291 24.69 33.95 22.69
C ALA A 291 24.64 35.49 22.60
N THR A 292 24.81 36.01 21.40
CA THR A 292 24.52 37.41 21.08
C THR A 292 23.16 37.53 20.39
N PRO A 293 22.44 38.66 20.53
CA PRO A 293 21.13 38.85 19.92
C PRO A 293 21.11 38.61 18.41
N ALA A 294 22.17 39.02 17.70
CA ALA A 294 22.29 38.83 16.25
C ALA A 294 22.22 37.34 15.85
N GLN A 295 22.60 36.42 16.75
CA GLN A 295 22.51 34.98 16.45
C GLN A 295 21.06 34.51 16.28
N PHE A 296 20.07 35.26 16.78
CA PHE A 296 18.65 34.92 16.65
C PHE A 296 17.96 35.55 15.44
N GLU A 297 18.66 36.37 14.64
CA GLU A 297 18.06 37.20 13.58
C GLU A 297 17.16 36.41 12.62
N LEU A 298 17.58 35.19 12.27
CA LEU A 298 16.85 34.31 11.36
C LEU A 298 15.47 33.84 11.88
N TRP A 299 15.20 33.95 13.18
CA TRP A 299 13.92 33.55 13.78
C TRP A 299 12.84 34.63 13.69
N LYS A 300 13.20 35.87 13.35
CA LYS A 300 12.26 37.00 13.25
C LYS A 300 11.15 36.77 12.23
N SER A 301 11.38 35.91 11.25
CA SER A 301 10.44 35.60 10.19
C SER A 301 9.64 34.31 10.40
N CYS A 302 9.79 33.67 11.57
CA CYS A 302 9.13 32.40 11.83
C CYS A 302 7.62 32.58 12.09
N VAL A 303 6.82 31.68 11.54
CA VAL A 303 5.37 31.64 11.76
C VAL A 303 4.99 30.27 12.29
N VAL A 304 4.36 30.23 13.47
CA VAL A 304 3.88 28.99 14.07
C VAL A 304 2.45 28.72 13.66
N HIS A 305 2.18 27.48 13.27
CA HIS A 305 0.87 26.99 12.88
C HIS A 305 0.47 25.83 13.78
N GLU A 306 -0.84 25.76 14.05
CA GLU A 306 -1.42 24.76 14.95
C GLU A 306 -0.69 24.71 16.31
N PRO A 307 -0.52 25.84 17.03
CA PRO A 307 0.27 25.88 18.25
C PRO A 307 -0.26 24.92 19.32
N TYR A 308 0.64 24.40 20.14
CA TYR A 308 0.36 23.67 21.37
C TYR A 308 0.00 24.64 22.51
N ALA A 309 0.79 25.70 22.67
CA ALA A 309 0.59 26.71 23.70
C ALA A 309 0.15 28.06 23.12
N ASP A 310 -0.77 28.72 23.81
CA ASP A 310 -1.27 30.04 23.45
C ASP A 310 -0.30 31.13 23.91
N VAL A 311 0.43 31.70 22.95
CA VAL A 311 1.41 32.77 23.19
C VAL A 311 0.75 34.10 23.53
N ASP A 312 -0.52 34.30 23.16
CA ASP A 312 -1.22 35.57 23.32
C ASP A 312 -1.64 35.83 24.77
N GLN A 313 -1.62 34.80 25.61
CA GLN A 313 -1.82 34.89 27.06
C GLN A 313 -0.67 35.58 27.81
N TYR A 314 0.44 35.89 27.12
CA TYR A 314 1.62 36.48 27.73
C TYR A 314 2.00 37.81 27.08
N ASP A 315 2.50 38.74 27.88
CA ASP A 315 3.26 39.89 27.43
C ASP A 315 4.75 39.50 27.33
N TRP A 316 5.32 39.76 26.16
CA TRP A 316 6.68 39.41 25.77
C TRP A 316 7.60 40.63 25.68
N SER A 317 7.09 41.83 25.98
CA SER A 317 7.81 43.10 25.84
C SER A 317 9.18 43.10 26.56
N ALA A 318 9.23 42.52 27.75
CA ALA A 318 10.43 42.37 28.57
C ALA A 318 11.19 41.04 28.36
N CYS A 319 10.66 40.12 27.54
CA CYS A 319 11.27 38.80 27.34
C CYS A 319 12.60 38.93 26.60
N ARG A 320 13.70 38.44 27.16
CA ARG A 320 15.01 38.38 26.49
C ARG A 320 15.70 37.06 26.79
N ILE A 321 16.38 36.51 25.78
CA ILE A 321 17.18 35.29 25.97
C ILE A 321 18.59 35.68 26.37
N THR A 322 19.20 36.64 25.68
CA THR A 322 20.57 37.04 26.00
C THR A 322 20.60 38.19 27.00
N SER A 323 21.72 38.32 27.70
CA SER A 323 21.95 39.35 28.71
C SER A 323 22.08 40.77 28.15
N THR A 324 22.20 40.92 26.82
CA THR A 324 22.44 42.23 26.15
C THR A 324 21.18 42.86 25.55
N GLY A 325 20.07 42.11 25.46
CA GLY A 325 18.71 42.66 25.46
C GLY A 325 18.18 43.35 24.21
N SER A 326 18.77 43.17 23.02
CA SER A 326 18.17 43.69 21.78
C SER A 326 17.22 42.69 21.10
N ASP A 327 16.08 43.17 20.59
CA ASP A 327 15.07 42.33 19.94
C ASP A 327 15.42 42.09 18.46
N VAL A 328 16.39 41.18 18.26
CA VAL A 328 16.83 40.72 16.93
C VAL A 328 16.43 39.25 16.76
N GLY A 329 15.15 38.93 17.00
CA GLY A 329 14.57 37.59 16.80
C GLY A 329 14.59 36.68 18.04
N GLU A 330 15.15 37.12 19.17
CA GLU A 330 15.14 36.36 20.42
C GLU A 330 13.72 36.11 20.94
N VAL A 331 12.87 37.13 20.86
CA VAL A 331 11.47 37.05 21.32
C VAL A 331 10.68 36.11 20.43
N ASP A 332 10.87 36.17 19.12
CA ASP A 332 10.22 35.29 18.15
C ASP A 332 10.65 33.83 18.37
N PHE A 333 11.94 33.58 18.62
CA PHE A 333 12.42 32.26 18.97
C PHE A 333 11.81 31.75 20.29
N ALA A 334 11.76 32.57 21.34
CA ALA A 334 11.17 32.19 22.62
C ALA A 334 9.67 31.85 22.50
N LYS A 335 8.92 32.69 21.76
CA LYS A 335 7.51 32.45 21.43
C LYS A 335 7.34 31.15 20.68
N MET A 336 8.16 30.89 19.66
CA MET A 336 8.13 29.65 18.89
C MET A 336 8.38 28.43 19.78
N MET A 337 9.46 28.43 20.57
CA MET A 337 9.80 27.33 21.48
C MET A 337 8.67 27.04 22.49
N PHE A 338 8.01 28.08 23.00
CA PHE A 338 6.85 27.92 23.88
C PHE A 338 5.62 27.40 23.13
N ALA A 339 5.29 27.99 21.98
CA ALA A 339 4.14 27.63 21.17
C ALA A 339 4.17 26.17 20.74
N VAL A 340 5.35 25.61 20.43
CA VAL A 340 5.50 24.18 20.07
C VAL A 340 5.64 23.25 21.29
N GLY A 341 5.73 23.81 22.50
CA GLY A 341 5.78 23.06 23.77
C GLY A 341 7.17 22.66 24.24
N LEU A 342 8.24 23.23 23.69
CA LEU A 342 9.62 22.98 24.12
C LEU A 342 10.06 23.84 25.30
N PHE A 343 9.58 25.08 25.38
CA PHE A 343 9.69 25.90 26.58
C PHE A 343 8.46 25.73 27.46
N THR A 344 8.67 25.71 28.77
CA THR A 344 7.59 25.68 29.77
C THR A 344 7.18 27.09 30.17
N GLU A 345 6.04 27.24 30.84
CA GLU A 345 5.64 28.53 31.45
C GLU A 345 6.73 29.06 32.39
N SER A 346 7.31 28.19 33.23
CA SER A 346 8.43 28.57 34.11
C SER A 346 9.64 29.07 33.32
N THR A 347 9.93 28.49 32.16
CA THR A 347 11.04 28.92 31.30
C THR A 347 10.79 30.34 30.79
N ILE A 348 9.64 30.61 30.18
CA ILE A 348 9.35 31.92 29.60
C ILE A 348 9.24 33.03 30.65
N LEU A 349 8.72 32.72 31.85
CA LEU A 349 8.70 33.64 32.98
C LEU A 349 10.12 33.98 33.45
N SER A 350 11.03 33.01 33.47
CA SER A 350 12.44 33.25 33.81
C SER A 350 13.18 34.12 32.77
N LEU A 351 12.66 34.15 31.53
CA LEU A 351 13.17 34.99 30.45
C LEU A 351 12.54 36.39 30.42
N GLY A 352 11.56 36.67 31.30
CA GLY A 352 10.93 37.99 31.44
C GLY A 352 9.57 38.12 30.76
N ALA A 353 8.99 37.05 30.21
CA ALA A 353 7.57 37.07 29.82
C ALA A 353 6.69 37.20 31.08
N THR A 354 5.52 37.82 30.95
CA THR A 354 4.55 37.93 32.05
C THR A 354 3.17 37.50 31.59
N LYS A 355 2.39 36.87 32.45
CA LYS A 355 1.03 36.44 32.11
C LYS A 355 0.11 37.65 32.08
N LYS A 356 -0.68 37.79 31.01
CA LYS A 356 -1.70 38.83 30.92
C LYS A 356 -2.82 38.50 31.91
N SER A 357 -3.31 39.53 32.59
CA SER A 357 -4.40 39.48 33.56
C SER A 357 -5.75 39.22 32.91
#